data_AF-A0A1Q3BJH2-F1
#
_entry.id   AF-A0A1Q3BJH2-F1
#
_cell.length_a   1.000
_cell.length_b   1.000
_cell.length_c   1.000
_cell.angle_alpha   90.00
_cell.angle_beta   90.00
_cell.angle_gamma   90.00
#
_symmetry.space_group_name_H-M   'P 1'
#
loop_
_entity.id
_entity.type
_entity.pdbx_description
1 polymer ?
#
loop_
_entity_poly.entity_id
_entity_poly.type
_entity_poly.pdbx_seq_one_letter_code
_entity_poly.pdbx_strand_id
1 'polypeptide(L)'
;FFVDKRVMGGRNIDLAFCSSEFSFVSWLDDLHLLPLVQIQDPFYVKLVKEFYMNLRIISSPHEEFALSSTVKGQRIFLDSRILASILHIPHTGLYIFEQKKWPEVEGFHPNQILSILYPNDPNIHPNMALSTNRLLIDHRLLHHLIVHQLLPTGGGYAKLSQMQAFLMWCILSKIEFCFPLLMLKTMVRALAQKKFVLPFGSILTKIFQHHQVRLEGEVATKLKNEDTYNKSTLNRMGWKKQGGVWTYCPKVDQGQRIEREDQEENPPWEAQEETQPAQAHGSSSTTDFDRMMAFMSDRFDSMQASLEGKFEQVNSRIDNLEKDHLTIRSDFENVDETIYYDLKVIKRCLKRLERKLAASKTIDTCEETSGDDSSDSDPPPAVA
;
A
#
# COMPACT_ATOMS: atom_id res chain seq x y z
N PHE A 1 -23.77 -6.19 -10.01
CA PHE A 1 -22.31 -6.39 -9.83
C PHE A 1 -21.89 -6.49 -8.36
N PHE A 2 -22.33 -5.62 -7.45
CA PHE A 2 -21.93 -5.67 -6.02
C PHE A 2 -22.90 -6.41 -5.09
N VAL A 3 -24.07 -6.83 -5.58
CA VAL A 3 -25.09 -7.55 -4.78
C VAL A 3 -24.51 -8.86 -4.23
N ASP A 4 -23.71 -9.57 -5.02
CA ASP A 4 -23.15 -10.88 -4.63
C ASP A 4 -21.78 -10.80 -3.92
N LYS A 5 -21.21 -9.59 -3.77
CA LYS A 5 -19.93 -9.42 -3.09
C LYS A 5 -20.13 -9.40 -1.57
N ARG A 6 -19.43 -10.31 -0.88
CA ARG A 6 -19.34 -10.34 0.59
C ARG A 6 -18.62 -9.11 1.11
N VAL A 7 -19.15 -8.51 2.19
CA VAL A 7 -18.48 -7.45 2.95
C VAL A 7 -17.63 -8.08 4.05
N MET A 8 -16.36 -7.69 4.12
CA MET A 8 -15.45 -8.10 5.19
C MET A 8 -15.41 -6.99 6.26
N GLY A 9 -15.92 -7.29 7.46
CA GLY A 9 -15.97 -6.34 8.58
C GLY A 9 -14.58 -5.91 9.08
N GLY A 10 -13.63 -6.84 9.07
CA GLY A 10 -12.30 -6.69 9.68
C GLY A 10 -12.11 -7.67 10.83
N ARG A 11 -10.99 -7.56 11.54
CA ARG A 11 -10.71 -8.33 12.76
C ARG A 11 -10.03 -7.44 13.80
N ASN A 12 -10.23 -7.79 15.07
CA ASN A 12 -9.64 -7.07 16.19
C ASN A 12 -8.86 -8.04 17.10
N ILE A 13 -8.01 -7.49 17.97
CA ILE A 13 -7.24 -8.29 18.94
C ILE A 13 -7.73 -8.02 20.36
N ASP A 14 -7.78 -9.08 21.18
CA ASP A 14 -7.85 -8.92 22.63
C ASP A 14 -6.46 -8.47 23.11
N LEU A 15 -6.28 -7.17 23.33
CA LEU A 15 -4.97 -6.61 23.65
C LEU A 15 -4.37 -7.18 24.93
N ALA A 16 -5.16 -7.39 25.98
CA ALA A 16 -4.66 -7.88 27.26
C ALA A 16 -4.14 -9.32 27.10
N PHE A 17 -4.90 -10.15 26.40
CA PHE A 17 -4.48 -11.52 26.10
C PHE A 17 -3.31 -11.54 25.11
N CYS A 18 -3.40 -10.84 23.99
CA CYS A 18 -2.38 -10.94 22.93
C CYS A 18 -1.04 -10.33 23.35
N SER A 19 -1.01 -9.21 24.07
CA SER A 19 0.24 -8.59 24.51
C SER A 19 1.01 -9.42 25.55
N SER A 20 0.33 -10.28 26.30
CA SER A 20 0.97 -11.17 27.29
C SER A 20 1.45 -12.49 26.68
N GLU A 21 0.96 -12.85 25.50
CA GLU A 21 1.22 -14.16 24.88
C GLU A 21 2.06 -14.07 23.60
N PHE A 22 2.06 -12.92 22.92
CA PHE A 22 2.58 -12.78 21.56
C PHE A 22 3.34 -11.47 21.34
N SER A 23 4.42 -11.55 20.56
CA SER A 23 5.27 -10.41 20.22
C SER A 23 4.68 -9.53 19.11
N PHE A 24 3.73 -10.05 18.31
CA PHE A 24 3.21 -9.26 17.18
C PHE A 24 2.49 -7.98 17.60
N VAL A 25 1.99 -7.91 18.85
CA VAL A 25 1.35 -6.69 19.37
C VAL A 25 2.37 -5.56 19.48
N SER A 26 3.60 -5.81 19.96
CA SER A 26 4.62 -4.78 20.05
C SER A 26 5.08 -4.30 18.68
N TRP A 27 5.13 -5.19 17.67
CA TRP A 27 5.48 -4.80 16.29
C TRP A 27 4.43 -3.86 15.67
N LEU A 28 3.15 -4.04 16.02
CA LEU A 28 2.08 -3.11 15.58
C LEU A 28 2.17 -1.78 16.32
N ASP A 29 2.54 -1.80 17.59
CA ASP A 29 2.71 -0.60 18.41
C ASP A 29 3.89 0.26 17.93
N ASP A 30 5.01 -0.38 17.57
CA ASP A 30 6.18 0.26 16.96
C ASP A 30 5.84 1.10 15.71
N LEU A 31 4.74 0.76 15.00
CA LEU A 31 4.26 1.47 13.82
C LEU A 31 2.96 2.26 14.04
N HIS A 32 2.52 2.40 15.30
CA HIS A 32 1.29 3.07 15.67
C HIS A 32 0.03 2.51 14.97
N LEU A 33 0.01 1.19 14.74
CA LEU A 33 -1.10 0.49 14.07
C LEU A 33 -2.11 -0.12 15.05
N LEU A 34 -1.90 -0.01 16.37
CA LEU A 34 -2.85 -0.49 17.37
C LEU A 34 -4.28 0.05 17.21
N PRO A 35 -4.51 1.34 16.86
CA PRO A 35 -5.86 1.87 16.65
C PRO A 35 -6.67 1.07 15.63
N LEU A 36 -6.03 0.52 14.59
CA LEU A 36 -6.70 -0.25 13.54
C LEU A 36 -7.23 -1.59 14.03
N VAL A 37 -6.49 -2.24 14.94
CA VAL A 37 -6.83 -3.58 15.45
C VAL A 37 -7.71 -3.52 16.69
N GLN A 38 -8.07 -2.30 17.12
CA GLN A 38 -9.03 -2.03 18.19
C GLN A 38 -10.41 -1.61 17.66
N ILE A 39 -10.57 -1.47 16.34
CA ILE A 39 -11.87 -1.09 15.76
C ILE A 39 -12.86 -2.24 15.95
N GLN A 40 -13.92 -1.97 16.72
CA GLN A 40 -15.00 -2.94 16.99
C GLN A 40 -16.36 -2.47 16.49
N ASP A 41 -16.39 -1.34 15.77
CA ASP A 41 -17.62 -0.75 15.28
C ASP A 41 -18.41 -1.75 14.43
N PRO A 42 -19.75 -1.79 14.58
CA PRO A 42 -20.56 -2.58 13.67
C PRO A 42 -20.43 -2.01 12.25
N PHE A 43 -20.68 -2.84 11.25
CA PHE A 43 -20.69 -2.42 9.85
C PHE A 43 -22.06 -2.60 9.22
N TYR A 44 -22.35 -1.78 8.22
CA TYR A 44 -23.67 -1.70 7.59
C TYR A 44 -23.56 -2.17 6.15
N VAL A 45 -23.90 -3.44 5.90
CA VAL A 45 -23.67 -4.10 4.60
C VAL A 45 -24.26 -3.32 3.43
N LYS A 46 -25.48 -2.78 3.59
CA LYS A 46 -26.15 -1.97 2.56
C LYS A 46 -25.36 -0.70 2.23
N LEU A 47 -24.94 0.05 3.26
CA LEU A 47 -24.18 1.29 3.09
C LEU A 47 -22.78 1.05 2.54
N VAL A 48 -22.12 -0.03 2.96
CA VAL A 48 -20.82 -0.43 2.38
C VAL A 48 -20.97 -0.72 0.90
N LYS A 49 -21.99 -1.50 0.50
CA LYS A 49 -22.25 -1.78 -0.92
C LYS A 49 -22.56 -0.50 -1.71
N GLU A 50 -23.36 0.41 -1.15
CA GLU A 50 -23.65 1.72 -1.75
C GLU A 50 -22.37 2.55 -1.92
N PHE A 51 -21.51 2.61 -0.90
CA PHE A 51 -20.23 3.29 -0.96
C PHE A 51 -19.37 2.78 -2.12
N TYR A 52 -19.24 1.45 -2.29
CA TYR A 52 -18.46 0.87 -3.38
C TYR A 52 -19.11 1.03 -4.76
N MET A 53 -20.45 0.97 -4.84
CA MET A 53 -21.20 1.24 -6.08
C MET A 53 -20.93 2.65 -6.61
N ASN A 54 -20.77 3.62 -5.70
CA ASN A 54 -20.57 5.03 -6.04
C ASN A 54 -19.10 5.47 -5.98
N LEU A 55 -18.17 4.57 -5.68
CA LEU A 55 -16.75 4.88 -5.50
C LEU A 55 -16.09 5.29 -6.82
N ARG A 56 -15.40 6.42 -6.81
CA ARG A 56 -14.70 7.00 -7.97
C ARG A 56 -13.31 7.45 -7.56
N ILE A 57 -12.35 7.28 -8.47
CA ILE A 57 -11.03 7.90 -8.38
C ILE A 57 -11.18 9.33 -8.88
N ILE A 58 -10.70 10.29 -8.10
CA ILE A 58 -10.81 11.73 -8.42
C ILE A 58 -9.45 12.42 -8.52
N SER A 59 -8.34 11.72 -8.25
CA SER A 59 -6.99 12.28 -8.34
C SER A 59 -6.59 12.55 -9.80
N SER A 60 -6.06 13.74 -10.04
CA SER A 60 -5.30 14.09 -11.25
C SER A 60 -3.84 13.58 -11.14
N PRO A 61 -3.07 13.51 -12.24
CA PRO A 61 -1.68 13.00 -12.22
C PRO A 61 -0.72 13.76 -11.28
N HIS A 62 -1.09 14.96 -10.84
CA HIS A 62 -0.26 15.84 -9.99
C HIS A 62 -0.86 16.07 -8.60
N GLU A 63 -1.99 15.42 -8.29
CA GLU A 63 -2.63 15.49 -6.98
C GLU A 63 -2.42 14.20 -6.20
N GLU A 64 -2.52 14.30 -4.88
CA GLU A 64 -2.52 13.13 -4.02
C GLU A 64 -3.67 12.19 -4.39
N PHE A 65 -3.41 10.90 -4.28
CA PHE A 65 -4.41 9.89 -4.61
C PHE A 65 -5.62 10.02 -3.67
N ALA A 66 -6.77 10.28 -4.26
CA ALA A 66 -8.01 10.53 -3.55
C ALA A 66 -9.19 9.82 -4.21
N LEU A 67 -10.16 9.46 -3.38
CA LEU A 67 -11.40 8.80 -3.74
C LEU A 67 -12.60 9.66 -3.35
N SER A 68 -13.68 9.51 -4.11
CA SER A 68 -14.97 10.11 -3.81
C SER A 68 -16.06 9.04 -3.87
N SER A 69 -17.07 9.15 -3.03
CA SER A 69 -18.28 8.34 -3.09
C SER A 69 -19.47 9.13 -2.58
N THR A 70 -20.67 8.58 -2.75
CA THR A 70 -21.92 9.13 -2.20
C THR A 70 -22.68 8.01 -1.51
N VAL A 71 -23.10 8.25 -0.27
CA VAL A 71 -23.91 7.31 0.52
C VAL A 71 -25.06 8.07 1.16
N LYS A 72 -26.31 7.62 0.94
CA LYS A 72 -27.53 8.30 1.41
C LYS A 72 -27.56 9.80 1.05
N GLY A 73 -27.07 10.14 -0.14
CA GLY A 73 -26.99 11.52 -0.63
C GLY A 73 -25.82 12.35 -0.05
N GLN A 74 -25.08 11.84 0.93
CA GLN A 74 -23.93 12.50 1.51
C GLN A 74 -22.66 12.20 0.70
N ARG A 75 -21.95 13.26 0.28
CA ARG A 75 -20.67 13.11 -0.42
C ARG A 75 -19.57 12.79 0.59
N ILE A 76 -18.79 11.78 0.26
CA ILE A 76 -17.61 11.31 1.00
C ILE A 76 -16.39 11.58 0.12
N PHE A 77 -15.40 12.28 0.66
CA PHE A 77 -14.12 12.54 0.03
C PHE A 77 -13.02 11.97 0.93
N LEU A 78 -12.12 11.17 0.36
CA LEU A 78 -11.09 10.46 1.09
C LEU A 78 -9.74 10.60 0.38
N ASP A 79 -8.79 11.21 1.06
CA ASP A 79 -7.36 11.08 0.77
C ASP A 79 -6.67 10.36 1.94
N SER A 80 -5.35 10.16 1.82
CA SER A 80 -4.56 9.48 2.85
C SER A 80 -4.57 10.22 4.20
N ARG A 81 -4.63 11.56 4.18
CA ARG A 81 -4.56 12.41 5.38
C ARG A 81 -5.89 12.39 6.14
N ILE A 82 -7.00 12.47 5.42
CA ILE A 82 -8.35 12.38 5.98
C ILE A 82 -8.55 11.00 6.62
N LEU A 83 -8.16 9.92 5.93
CA LEU A 83 -8.23 8.58 6.49
C LEU A 83 -7.38 8.42 7.74
N ALA A 84 -6.14 8.91 7.74
CA ALA A 84 -5.29 8.92 8.93
C ALA A 84 -5.93 9.66 10.10
N SER A 85 -6.53 10.83 9.84
CA SER A 85 -7.23 11.62 10.84
C SER A 85 -8.41 10.87 11.46
N ILE A 86 -9.25 10.23 10.63
CA ILE A 86 -10.40 9.43 11.08
C ILE A 86 -9.98 8.22 11.92
N LEU A 87 -8.87 7.57 11.54
CA LEU A 87 -8.42 6.31 12.15
C LEU A 87 -7.36 6.50 13.24
N HIS A 88 -6.89 7.73 13.45
CA HIS A 88 -5.81 8.07 14.37
C HIS A 88 -4.53 7.27 14.12
N ILE A 89 -4.07 7.22 12.87
CA ILE A 89 -2.85 6.51 12.45
C ILE A 89 -1.92 7.39 11.61
N PRO A 90 -0.64 7.02 11.44
CA PRO A 90 0.26 7.72 10.53
C PRO A 90 -0.21 7.67 9.07
N HIS A 91 0.09 8.73 8.31
CA HIS A 91 -0.07 8.79 6.85
C HIS A 91 1.27 8.98 6.12
N THR A 92 2.39 8.90 6.83
CA THR A 92 3.75 9.00 6.30
C THR A 92 4.36 7.61 6.13
N GLY A 93 5.57 7.56 5.58
CA GLY A 93 6.32 6.33 5.37
C GLY A 93 6.27 5.85 3.93
N LEU A 94 6.88 4.68 3.69
CA LEU A 94 6.95 4.08 2.37
C LEU A 94 5.55 3.85 1.78
N TYR A 95 5.41 4.12 0.49
CA TYR A 95 4.22 3.75 -0.23
C TYR A 95 4.60 3.05 -1.54
N ILE A 96 4.37 1.74 -1.59
CA ILE A 96 4.44 0.94 -2.81
C ILE A 96 3.28 -0.04 -2.80
N PHE A 97 2.55 -0.11 -3.91
CA PHE A 97 1.48 -1.07 -4.11
C PHE A 97 1.75 -1.87 -5.38
N GLU A 98 2.42 -2.99 -5.21
CA GLU A 98 2.79 -3.91 -6.28
C GLU A 98 2.31 -5.32 -5.93
N GLN A 99 1.84 -6.07 -6.91
CA GLN A 99 1.17 -7.35 -6.68
C GLN A 99 1.73 -8.50 -7.49
N LYS A 100 2.31 -8.19 -8.66
CA LYS A 100 2.80 -9.20 -9.58
C LYS A 100 4.27 -9.52 -9.35
N LYS A 101 5.00 -8.58 -8.75
CA LYS A 101 6.41 -8.70 -8.42
C LYS A 101 6.66 -8.20 -7.00
N TRP A 102 7.89 -8.42 -6.53
CA TRP A 102 8.34 -7.80 -5.29
C TRP A 102 8.36 -6.27 -5.44
N PRO A 103 7.92 -5.52 -4.41
CA PRO A 103 8.12 -4.08 -4.36
C PRO A 103 9.58 -3.70 -4.56
N GLU A 104 9.83 -2.72 -5.43
CA GLU A 104 11.17 -2.16 -5.68
C GLU A 104 11.34 -0.94 -4.78
N VAL A 105 11.98 -1.14 -3.62
CA VAL A 105 12.21 -0.11 -2.60
C VAL A 105 13.68 -0.06 -2.27
N GLU A 106 14.21 1.14 -2.05
CA GLU A 106 15.55 1.29 -1.48
C GLU A 106 15.65 0.54 -0.15
N GLY A 107 16.72 -0.25 0.00
CA GLY A 107 16.99 -1.06 1.21
C GLY A 107 16.19 -2.36 1.33
N PHE A 108 15.17 -2.59 0.51
CA PHE A 108 14.42 -3.85 0.53
C PHE A 108 15.01 -4.90 -0.41
N HIS A 109 15.26 -6.09 0.13
CA HIS A 109 15.56 -7.27 -0.67
C HIS A 109 14.71 -8.45 -0.19
N PRO A 110 14.05 -9.23 -1.07
CA PRO A 110 13.16 -10.32 -0.67
C PRO A 110 13.80 -11.32 0.31
N ASN A 111 15.09 -11.63 0.14
CA ASN A 111 15.80 -12.54 1.05
C ASN A 111 15.79 -12.10 2.52
N GLN A 112 15.67 -10.80 2.81
CA GLN A 112 15.59 -10.30 4.19
C GLN A 112 14.34 -10.81 4.89
N ILE A 113 13.18 -10.78 4.23
CA ILE A 113 11.95 -11.31 4.82
C ILE A 113 11.91 -12.84 4.77
N LEU A 114 12.43 -13.45 3.72
CA LEU A 114 12.46 -14.91 3.61
C LEU A 114 13.31 -15.55 4.71
N SER A 115 14.44 -14.94 5.09
CA SER A 115 15.27 -15.45 6.19
C SER A 115 14.59 -15.29 7.55
N ILE A 116 13.78 -14.25 7.74
CA ILE A 116 12.99 -14.06 8.98
C ILE A 116 11.83 -15.06 9.05
N LEU A 117 11.12 -15.29 7.94
CA LEU A 117 9.96 -16.17 7.91
C LEU A 117 10.33 -17.66 7.89
N TYR A 118 11.46 -18.02 7.27
CA TYR A 118 11.92 -19.40 7.08
C TYR A 118 13.41 -19.56 7.43
N PRO A 119 13.82 -19.30 8.70
CA PRO A 119 15.24 -19.22 9.08
C PRO A 119 16.05 -20.50 8.85
N ASN A 120 15.38 -21.67 8.77
CA ASN A 120 16.02 -22.97 8.67
C ASN A 120 15.79 -23.67 7.31
N ASP A 121 15.20 -22.99 6.33
CA ASP A 121 14.93 -23.58 5.02
C ASP A 121 16.08 -23.27 4.04
N PRO A 122 16.87 -24.28 3.61
CA PRO A 122 18.00 -24.06 2.71
C PRO A 122 17.58 -23.69 1.28
N ASN A 123 16.29 -23.82 0.94
CA ASN A 123 15.76 -23.57 -0.41
C ASN A 123 15.06 -22.21 -0.52
N ILE A 124 15.32 -21.27 0.38
CA ILE A 124 14.72 -19.93 0.28
C ILE A 124 15.22 -19.18 -0.95
N HIS A 125 14.29 -18.73 -1.79
CA HIS A 125 14.60 -17.86 -2.93
C HIS A 125 13.41 -16.94 -3.26
N PRO A 126 13.63 -15.75 -3.85
CA PRO A 126 12.57 -14.75 -4.09
C PRO A 126 11.36 -15.26 -4.90
N ASN A 127 11.58 -16.24 -5.77
CA ASN A 127 10.54 -16.80 -6.64
C ASN A 127 9.82 -18.04 -6.06
N MET A 128 10.10 -18.42 -4.80
CA MET A 128 9.48 -19.59 -4.18
C MET A 128 8.01 -19.31 -3.85
N ALA A 129 7.20 -20.37 -3.77
CA ALA A 129 5.87 -20.27 -3.21
C ALA A 129 5.94 -20.03 -1.69
N LEU A 130 5.32 -18.97 -1.21
CA LEU A 130 5.29 -18.63 0.20
C LEU A 130 4.11 -19.33 0.88
N SER A 131 4.37 -20.06 1.96
CA SER A 131 3.40 -20.91 2.65
C SER A 131 3.31 -20.59 4.13
N THR A 132 2.09 -20.49 4.67
CA THR A 132 1.87 -20.11 6.07
C THR A 132 2.11 -21.24 7.07
N ASN A 133 2.11 -22.50 6.61
CA ASN A 133 2.27 -23.67 7.47
C ASN A 133 3.67 -23.80 8.11
N ARG A 134 4.69 -23.13 7.55
CA ARG A 134 6.07 -23.13 8.07
C ARG A 134 6.35 -21.92 8.96
N LEU A 135 5.39 -21.01 9.12
CA LEU A 135 5.56 -19.81 9.93
C LEU A 135 5.42 -20.12 11.42
N LEU A 136 6.22 -19.42 12.22
CA LEU A 136 6.03 -19.34 13.66
C LEU A 136 4.68 -18.71 13.99
N ILE A 137 4.17 -18.95 15.21
CA ILE A 137 2.83 -18.49 15.61
C ILE A 137 2.66 -16.99 15.46
N ASP A 138 3.61 -16.17 15.93
CA ASP A 138 3.54 -14.71 15.81
C ASP A 138 3.48 -14.26 14.36
N HIS A 139 4.31 -14.83 13.49
CA HIS A 139 4.31 -14.53 12.06
C HIS A 139 3.00 -14.96 11.39
N ARG A 140 2.43 -16.11 11.77
CA ARG A 140 1.15 -16.58 11.23
C ARG A 140 -0.01 -15.73 11.71
N LEU A 141 -0.03 -15.29 12.97
CA LEU A 141 -1.03 -14.36 13.49
C LEU A 141 -0.91 -12.99 12.83
N LEU A 142 0.31 -12.49 12.63
CA LEU A 142 0.56 -11.26 11.90
C LEU A 142 0.07 -11.34 10.45
N HIS A 143 0.38 -12.43 9.73
CA HIS A 143 -0.15 -12.65 8.38
C HIS A 143 -1.68 -12.68 8.39
N HIS A 144 -2.28 -13.41 9.32
CA HIS A 144 -3.72 -13.52 9.44
C HIS A 144 -4.37 -12.14 9.71
N LEU A 145 -3.74 -11.31 10.52
CA LEU A 145 -4.16 -9.93 10.72
C LEU A 145 -4.04 -9.09 9.44
N ILE A 146 -2.91 -9.20 8.73
CA ILE A 146 -2.71 -8.49 7.45
C ILE A 146 -3.83 -8.84 6.47
N VAL A 147 -4.14 -10.12 6.26
CA VAL A 147 -5.14 -10.55 5.25
C VAL A 147 -6.59 -10.28 5.62
N HIS A 148 -6.86 -9.83 6.84
CA HIS A 148 -8.21 -9.49 7.30
C HIS A 148 -8.39 -8.00 7.61
N GLN A 149 -7.33 -7.30 8.01
CA GLN A 149 -7.41 -5.92 8.48
C GLN A 149 -6.65 -4.94 7.58
N LEU A 150 -5.45 -5.32 7.10
CA LEU A 150 -4.58 -4.38 6.38
C LEU A 150 -4.72 -4.48 4.86
N LEU A 151 -4.60 -5.70 4.34
CA LEU A 151 -4.79 -6.04 2.94
C LEU A 151 -5.81 -7.19 2.80
N PRO A 152 -7.10 -6.92 3.04
CA PRO A 152 -8.14 -7.94 2.98
C PRO A 152 -8.15 -8.74 1.68
N THR A 153 -8.17 -10.07 1.77
CA THR A 153 -8.30 -10.96 0.60
C THR A 153 -9.44 -11.96 0.77
N GLY A 154 -10.18 -12.20 -0.31
CA GLY A 154 -11.31 -13.15 -0.34
C GLY A 154 -10.96 -14.59 -0.70
N GLY A 155 -9.67 -14.94 -0.79
CA GLY A 155 -9.21 -16.31 -1.10
C GLY A 155 -8.56 -16.97 0.11
N GLY A 156 -8.19 -18.25 -0.03
CA GLY A 156 -7.61 -19.05 1.06
C GLY A 156 -6.32 -18.48 1.66
N TYR A 157 -6.11 -18.76 2.95
CA TYR A 157 -5.04 -18.19 3.78
C TYR A 157 -3.81 -19.09 3.95
N ALA A 158 -3.70 -20.14 3.15
CA ALA A 158 -2.58 -21.09 3.20
C ALA A 158 -1.27 -20.53 2.59
N LYS A 159 -1.38 -19.47 1.77
CA LYS A 159 -0.25 -18.87 1.04
C LYS A 159 -0.16 -17.37 1.33
N LEU A 160 1.05 -16.82 1.17
CA LEU A 160 1.30 -15.39 1.25
C LEU A 160 1.54 -14.83 -0.15
N SER A 161 0.98 -13.67 -0.47
CA SER A 161 1.42 -12.91 -1.64
C SER A 161 2.74 -12.19 -1.35
N GLN A 162 3.49 -11.81 -2.39
CA GLN A 162 4.71 -11.00 -2.23
C GLN A 162 4.41 -9.67 -1.54
N MET A 163 3.26 -9.05 -1.82
CA MET A 163 2.81 -7.84 -1.12
C MET A 163 2.53 -8.09 0.36
N GLN A 164 1.92 -9.22 0.73
CA GLN A 164 1.69 -9.57 2.13
C GLN A 164 3.02 -9.82 2.87
N ALA A 165 3.97 -10.51 2.23
CA ALA A 165 5.30 -10.72 2.78
C ALA A 165 6.05 -9.38 2.93
N PHE A 166 5.94 -8.48 1.95
CA PHE A 166 6.50 -7.13 2.06
C PHE A 166 5.91 -6.35 3.24
N LEU A 167 4.60 -6.39 3.46
CA LEU A 167 3.98 -5.74 4.64
C LEU A 167 4.46 -6.37 5.95
N MET A 168 4.63 -7.69 5.99
CA MET A 168 5.24 -8.35 7.16
C MET A 168 6.66 -7.86 7.38
N TRP A 169 7.47 -7.68 6.33
CA TRP A 169 8.80 -7.12 6.43
C TRP A 169 8.80 -5.72 7.01
N CYS A 170 7.91 -4.84 6.54
CA CYS A 170 7.79 -3.50 7.09
C CYS A 170 7.48 -3.53 8.59
N ILE A 171 6.52 -4.37 9.00
CA ILE A 171 6.12 -4.49 10.41
C ILE A 171 7.25 -5.08 11.27
N LEU A 172 7.87 -6.16 10.82
CA LEU A 172 8.94 -6.84 11.57
C LEU A 172 10.23 -6.00 11.64
N SER A 173 10.50 -5.21 10.60
CA SER A 173 11.69 -4.35 10.52
C SER A 173 11.44 -2.93 11.02
N LYS A 174 10.25 -2.63 11.56
CA LYS A 174 9.83 -1.30 12.03
C LYS A 174 9.97 -0.21 10.97
N ILE A 175 9.71 -0.55 9.72
CA ILE A 175 9.72 0.40 8.61
C ILE A 175 8.31 0.95 8.46
N GLU A 176 8.17 2.26 8.65
CA GLU A 176 6.90 2.96 8.45
C GLU A 176 6.44 2.86 7.00
N PHE A 177 5.15 2.60 6.83
CA PHE A 177 4.50 2.60 5.52
C PHE A 177 3.14 3.31 5.61
N CYS A 178 2.75 3.97 4.52
CA CYS A 178 1.52 4.74 4.46
C CYS A 178 0.31 3.79 4.35
N PHE A 179 -0.18 3.33 5.50
CA PHE A 179 -1.36 2.46 5.57
C PHE A 179 -2.65 3.09 5.00
N PRO A 180 -2.98 4.36 5.27
CA PRO A 180 -4.15 5.00 4.67
C PRO A 180 -4.15 4.93 3.14
N LEU A 181 -2.99 5.15 2.51
CA LEU A 181 -2.88 5.09 1.05
C LEU A 181 -2.98 3.65 0.53
N LEU A 182 -2.40 2.66 1.26
CA LEU A 182 -2.62 1.24 0.99
C LEU A 182 -4.11 0.88 1.02
N MET A 183 -4.87 1.41 1.99
CA MET A 183 -6.31 1.19 2.08
C MET A 183 -7.04 1.73 0.86
N LEU A 184 -6.80 2.98 0.45
CA LEU A 184 -7.47 3.58 -0.72
C LEU A 184 -7.22 2.73 -1.99
N LYS A 185 -6.00 2.26 -2.20
CA LYS A 185 -5.66 1.40 -3.35
C LYS A 185 -6.34 0.03 -3.26
N THR A 186 -6.47 -0.50 -2.06
CA THR A 186 -7.22 -1.74 -1.80
C THR A 186 -8.72 -1.56 -2.06
N MET A 187 -9.30 -0.41 -1.72
CA MET A 187 -10.69 -0.08 -2.07
C MET A 187 -10.89 -0.04 -3.59
N VAL A 188 -9.99 0.57 -4.35
CA VAL A 188 -10.06 0.57 -5.82
C VAL A 188 -9.91 -0.83 -6.40
N ARG A 189 -8.99 -1.64 -5.88
CA ARG A 189 -8.84 -3.05 -6.30
C ARG A 189 -10.14 -3.82 -6.16
N ALA A 190 -10.89 -3.58 -5.09
CA ALA A 190 -12.16 -4.23 -4.86
C ALA A 190 -13.22 -3.93 -5.94
N LEU A 191 -13.08 -2.81 -6.67
CA LEU A 191 -13.91 -2.50 -7.84
C LEU A 191 -13.54 -3.38 -9.04
N ALA A 192 -12.24 -3.50 -9.33
CA ALA A 192 -11.75 -4.14 -10.55
C ALA A 192 -11.97 -5.67 -10.59
N GLN A 193 -12.01 -6.33 -9.44
CA GLN A 193 -12.00 -7.80 -9.37
C GLN A 193 -13.37 -8.37 -8.98
N LYS A 194 -13.97 -9.19 -9.86
CA LYS A 194 -15.31 -9.78 -9.65
C LYS A 194 -15.39 -10.66 -8.40
N LYS A 195 -14.37 -11.48 -8.12
CA LYS A 195 -14.31 -12.40 -6.97
C LYS A 195 -13.76 -11.76 -5.69
N PHE A 196 -13.48 -10.46 -5.69
CA PHE A 196 -12.89 -9.80 -4.54
C PHE A 196 -13.99 -9.36 -3.54
N VAL A 197 -13.69 -9.49 -2.26
CA VAL A 197 -14.56 -9.03 -1.16
C VAL A 197 -14.61 -7.51 -1.10
N LEU A 198 -15.63 -6.94 -0.48
CA LEU A 198 -15.66 -5.51 -0.15
C LEU A 198 -14.96 -5.31 1.21
N PRO A 199 -13.75 -4.74 1.23
CA PRO A 199 -12.96 -4.66 2.45
C PRO A 199 -13.48 -3.57 3.42
N PHE A 200 -12.91 -3.55 4.62
CA PHE A 200 -12.96 -2.43 5.56
C PHE A 200 -14.37 -2.09 6.10
N GLY A 201 -15.26 -3.06 6.28
CA GLY A 201 -16.63 -2.82 6.73
C GLY A 201 -16.73 -1.95 7.99
N SER A 202 -16.02 -2.31 9.07
CA SER A 202 -16.06 -1.56 10.34
C SER A 202 -15.34 -0.21 10.24
N ILE A 203 -14.29 -0.12 9.41
CA ILE A 203 -13.59 1.14 9.15
C ILE A 203 -14.49 2.10 8.35
N LEU A 204 -15.26 1.59 7.38
CA LEU A 204 -16.22 2.39 6.63
C LEU A 204 -17.30 2.99 7.53
N THR A 205 -17.68 2.32 8.64
CA THR A 205 -18.54 2.94 9.65
C THR A 205 -17.92 4.19 10.28
N LYS A 206 -16.62 4.17 10.63
CA LYS A 206 -15.93 5.38 11.12
C LYS A 206 -15.96 6.50 10.09
N ILE A 207 -15.74 6.15 8.81
CA ILE A 207 -15.80 7.10 7.70
C ILE A 207 -17.21 7.69 7.55
N PHE A 208 -18.25 6.85 7.59
CA PHE A 208 -19.65 7.28 7.53
C PHE A 208 -20.00 8.24 8.66
N GLN A 209 -19.57 7.93 9.89
CA GLN A 209 -19.76 8.81 11.05
C GLN A 209 -19.05 10.15 10.87
N HIS A 210 -17.80 10.15 10.41
CA HIS A 210 -17.04 11.38 10.15
C HIS A 210 -17.76 12.30 9.15
N HIS A 211 -18.30 11.72 8.08
CA HIS A 211 -19.04 12.45 7.06
C HIS A 211 -20.52 12.67 7.39
N GLN A 212 -20.97 12.37 8.62
CA GLN A 212 -22.36 12.57 9.06
C GLN A 212 -23.41 11.80 8.24
N VAL A 213 -23.03 10.62 7.71
CA VAL A 213 -23.98 9.71 7.07
C VAL A 213 -24.89 9.14 8.14
N ARG A 214 -26.20 9.29 7.94
CA ARG A 214 -27.22 8.84 8.89
C ARG A 214 -27.26 7.31 8.99
N LEU A 215 -26.88 6.76 10.15
CA LEU A 215 -26.85 5.31 10.40
C LEU A 215 -28.14 4.79 11.09
N GLU A 216 -28.99 5.65 11.65
CA GLU A 216 -30.21 5.18 12.31
C GLU A 216 -31.15 4.50 11.31
N GLY A 217 -31.77 3.40 11.77
CA GLY A 217 -32.67 2.57 10.96
C GLY A 217 -31.95 1.58 10.03
N GLU A 218 -30.62 1.63 9.95
CA GLU A 218 -29.84 0.67 9.17
C GLU A 218 -29.56 -0.61 9.95
N VAL A 219 -29.50 -1.74 9.25
CA VAL A 219 -29.22 -3.04 9.87
C VAL A 219 -27.71 -3.17 10.12
N ALA A 220 -27.33 -3.04 11.39
CA ALA A 220 -25.97 -3.20 11.86
C ALA A 220 -25.55 -4.68 11.91
N THR A 221 -24.40 -5.01 11.31
CA THR A 221 -23.73 -6.29 11.47
C THR A 221 -22.58 -6.11 12.46
N LYS A 222 -22.66 -6.79 13.61
CA LYS A 222 -21.61 -6.75 14.63
C LYS A 222 -20.50 -7.73 14.27
N LEU A 223 -19.26 -7.38 14.63
CA LEU A 223 -18.18 -8.36 14.67
C LEU A 223 -18.55 -9.46 15.67
N LYS A 224 -18.27 -10.70 15.29
CA LYS A 224 -18.52 -11.86 16.15
C LYS A 224 -17.30 -12.10 17.03
N ASN A 225 -17.47 -12.90 18.09
CA ASN A 225 -16.35 -13.29 18.96
C ASN A 225 -15.22 -14.01 18.21
N GLU A 226 -15.54 -14.59 17.05
CA GLU A 226 -14.59 -15.23 16.14
C GLU A 226 -13.70 -14.27 15.35
N ASP A 227 -14.13 -13.03 15.22
CA ASP A 227 -13.39 -11.96 14.56
C ASP A 227 -12.37 -11.30 15.51
N THR A 228 -12.38 -11.70 16.79
CA THR A 228 -11.44 -11.28 17.82
C THR A 228 -10.36 -12.33 18.04
N TYR A 229 -9.09 -11.96 17.93
CA TYR A 229 -7.99 -12.84 18.35
C TYR A 229 -7.92 -12.89 19.87
N ASN A 230 -8.45 -13.98 20.41
CA ASN A 230 -8.40 -14.34 21.82
C ASN A 230 -8.11 -15.85 21.93
N LYS A 231 -7.92 -16.35 23.16
CA LYS A 231 -7.66 -17.77 23.43
C LYS A 231 -8.64 -18.73 22.73
N SER A 232 -9.93 -18.38 22.66
CA SER A 232 -10.94 -19.23 22.04
C SER A 232 -10.79 -19.31 20.52
N THR A 233 -10.50 -18.17 19.88
CA THR A 233 -10.26 -18.08 18.44
C THR A 233 -9.00 -18.84 18.06
N LEU A 234 -7.92 -18.71 18.84
CA LEU A 234 -6.68 -19.47 18.62
C LEU A 234 -6.91 -20.98 18.72
N ASN A 235 -7.62 -21.45 19.76
CA ASN A 235 -8.01 -22.86 19.91
C ASN A 235 -8.79 -23.36 18.69
N ARG A 236 -9.67 -22.51 18.13
CA ARG A 236 -10.46 -22.86 16.95
C ARG A 236 -9.62 -22.94 15.69
N MET A 237 -8.60 -22.08 15.57
CA MET A 237 -7.59 -22.09 14.50
C MET A 237 -6.58 -23.25 14.64
N GLY A 238 -6.72 -24.10 15.67
CA GLY A 238 -5.85 -25.27 15.90
C GLY A 238 -4.66 -24.98 16.79
N TRP A 239 -4.52 -23.79 17.37
CA TRP A 239 -3.44 -23.47 18.30
C TRP A 239 -3.84 -23.78 19.73
N LYS A 240 -3.05 -24.59 20.44
CA LYS A 240 -3.29 -24.93 21.84
C LYS A 240 -2.05 -24.61 22.67
N LYS A 241 -2.26 -24.07 23.88
CA LYS A 241 -1.16 -23.83 24.83
C LYS A 241 -0.89 -25.09 25.64
N GLN A 242 0.31 -25.67 25.50
CA GLN A 242 0.79 -26.85 26.21
C GLN A 242 2.13 -26.54 26.87
N GLY A 243 2.26 -26.76 28.18
CA GLY A 243 3.51 -26.49 28.90
C GLY A 243 4.00 -25.04 28.82
N GLY A 244 3.08 -24.08 28.64
CA GLY A 244 3.43 -22.66 28.47
C GLY A 244 3.70 -22.23 27.02
N VAL A 245 3.82 -23.17 26.08
CA VAL A 245 4.12 -22.91 24.67
C VAL A 245 2.89 -23.14 23.80
N TRP A 246 2.68 -22.31 22.78
CA TRP A 246 1.63 -22.51 21.80
C TRP A 246 2.06 -23.48 20.70
N THR A 247 1.32 -24.57 20.55
CA THR A 247 1.59 -25.62 19.55
C THR A 247 0.41 -25.77 18.60
N TYR A 248 0.71 -25.95 17.32
CA TYR A 248 -0.31 -26.21 16.32
C TYR A 248 -0.74 -27.68 16.39
N CYS A 249 -2.01 -27.91 16.72
CA CYS A 249 -2.65 -29.21 16.75
C CYS A 249 -3.75 -29.22 15.68
N PRO A 250 -3.46 -29.68 14.45
CA PRO A 250 -4.49 -29.81 13.42
C PRO A 250 -5.60 -30.73 13.94
N LYS A 251 -6.86 -30.38 13.68
CA LYS A 251 -8.01 -31.18 14.11
C LYS A 251 -8.00 -32.49 13.31
N VAL A 252 -7.55 -33.57 13.93
CA VAL A 252 -7.69 -34.94 13.40
C VAL A 252 -9.14 -35.38 13.68
N ASP A 253 -9.91 -35.64 12.62
CA ASP A 253 -11.21 -36.31 12.62
C ASP A 253 -12.33 -35.81 13.56
N GLN A 254 -12.89 -34.63 13.24
CA GLN A 254 -14.35 -34.46 13.31
C GLN A 254 -14.85 -34.03 11.94
N GLY A 255 -15.48 -34.97 11.25
CA GLY A 255 -16.09 -34.79 9.93
C GLY A 255 -17.07 -33.61 9.91
N GLN A 256 -17.11 -32.95 8.76
CA GLN A 256 -17.99 -31.82 8.39
C GLN A 256 -17.73 -30.48 9.09
N ARG A 257 -16.56 -29.87 8.82
CA ARG A 257 -16.50 -28.40 8.61
C ARG A 257 -15.26 -27.85 7.90
N ILE A 258 -14.39 -28.70 7.35
CA ILE A 258 -13.25 -28.26 6.52
C ILE A 258 -13.73 -28.17 5.06
N GLU A 259 -14.70 -27.29 4.85
CA GLU A 259 -15.11 -26.72 3.55
C GLU A 259 -15.75 -25.32 3.76
N ARG A 260 -15.92 -24.85 5.01
CA ARG A 260 -16.56 -23.56 5.31
C ARG A 260 -15.63 -22.35 5.38
N GLU A 261 -14.31 -22.51 5.23
CA GLU A 261 -13.47 -21.33 4.95
C GLU A 261 -13.54 -20.92 3.47
N ASP A 262 -13.91 -21.84 2.57
CA ASP A 262 -14.10 -21.55 1.13
C ASP A 262 -15.58 -21.34 0.73
N GLN A 263 -16.55 -21.69 1.59
CA GLN A 263 -17.93 -21.20 1.52
C GLN A 263 -18.50 -21.00 2.94
N GLU A 264 -18.42 -19.77 3.45
CA GLU A 264 -19.38 -19.34 4.49
C GLU A 264 -20.73 -19.11 3.80
N GLU A 265 -21.63 -20.09 3.94
CA GLU A 265 -23.05 -19.99 3.58
C GLU A 265 -23.68 -18.67 4.04
N ASN A 266 -24.57 -18.15 3.18
CA ASN A 266 -25.46 -17.02 3.47
C ASN A 266 -26.20 -17.21 4.80
N PRO A 267 -26.42 -16.15 5.60
CA PRO A 267 -27.25 -16.23 6.80
C PRO A 267 -28.74 -16.47 6.45
N PRO A 268 -29.55 -17.09 7.33
CA PRO A 268 -30.89 -17.64 7.03
C PRO A 268 -32.03 -16.65 6.72
N TRP A 269 -31.77 -15.35 6.50
CA TRP A 269 -32.86 -14.38 6.27
C TRP A 269 -33.36 -14.35 4.81
N GLU A 270 -32.85 -15.20 3.92
CA GLU A 270 -33.34 -15.37 2.54
C GLU A 270 -34.48 -16.40 2.40
N ALA A 271 -34.98 -16.99 3.50
CA ALA A 271 -35.99 -18.04 3.45
C ALA A 271 -37.26 -17.67 4.25
N GLN A 272 -37.91 -16.56 3.91
CA GLN A 272 -39.31 -16.31 4.32
C GLN A 272 -39.97 -15.27 3.42
N GLU A 273 -40.61 -15.77 2.36
CA GLU A 273 -41.69 -15.24 1.51
C GLU A 273 -41.62 -16.08 0.21
N GLU A 274 -42.56 -16.90 -0.25
CA GLU A 274 -43.94 -17.26 0.06
C GLU A 274 -44.19 -18.64 -0.58
N THR A 275 -45.08 -19.45 0.00
CA THR A 275 -45.60 -20.67 -0.64
C THR A 275 -46.87 -20.34 -1.44
N GLN A 276 -46.75 -20.34 -2.77
CA GLN A 276 -47.71 -20.58 -3.88
C GLN A 276 -49.25 -20.68 -3.62
N PRO A 277 -50.11 -20.26 -4.58
CA PRO A 277 -50.41 -21.11 -5.76
C PRO A 277 -50.63 -20.41 -7.11
N ALA A 278 -50.52 -21.24 -8.15
CA ALA A 278 -50.55 -20.97 -9.58
C ALA A 278 -51.78 -20.20 -10.10
N GLN A 279 -51.57 -19.33 -11.10
CA GLN A 279 -52.46 -19.12 -12.26
C GLN A 279 -51.74 -18.35 -13.39
N ALA A 280 -52.29 -18.49 -14.59
CA ALA A 280 -51.64 -18.35 -15.88
C ALA A 280 -51.54 -16.93 -16.46
N HIS A 281 -50.70 -16.82 -17.49
CA HIS A 281 -50.63 -15.80 -18.55
C HIS A 281 -50.06 -14.40 -18.21
N GLY A 282 -48.99 -14.05 -18.94
CA GLY A 282 -48.42 -12.71 -19.01
C GLY A 282 -47.18 -12.68 -19.89
N SER A 283 -47.37 -12.77 -21.21
CA SER A 283 -46.34 -12.53 -22.22
C SER A 283 -45.82 -11.09 -22.17
N SER A 284 -44.52 -10.89 -21.94
CA SER A 284 -43.74 -9.66 -22.25
C SER A 284 -42.26 -10.04 -22.36
N SER A 285 -41.81 -10.46 -23.55
CA SER A 285 -41.01 -9.69 -24.52
C SER A 285 -39.49 -9.78 -24.27
N THR A 286 -38.87 -10.78 -24.90
CA THR A 286 -37.42 -10.95 -25.16
C THR A 286 -36.73 -9.66 -25.63
N THR A 287 -37.48 -8.70 -26.17
CA THR A 287 -37.02 -7.39 -26.67
C THR A 287 -36.42 -6.49 -25.60
N ASP A 288 -36.85 -6.56 -24.33
CA ASP A 288 -36.32 -5.67 -23.28
C ASP A 288 -34.92 -6.09 -22.82
N PHE A 289 -34.64 -7.40 -22.82
CA PHE A 289 -33.33 -7.94 -22.53
C PHE A 289 -32.32 -7.63 -23.64
N ASP A 290 -32.74 -7.80 -24.90
CA ASP A 290 -31.93 -7.46 -26.07
C ASP A 290 -31.60 -5.96 -26.11
N ARG A 291 -32.56 -5.10 -25.75
CA ARG A 291 -32.36 -3.65 -25.65
C ARG A 291 -31.36 -3.27 -24.55
N MET A 292 -31.39 -3.97 -23.42
CA MET A 292 -30.42 -3.75 -22.34
C MET A 292 -29.01 -4.21 -22.73
N MET A 293 -28.89 -5.34 -23.43
CA MET A 293 -27.61 -5.84 -23.96
C MET A 293 -27.01 -4.87 -25.00
N ALA A 294 -27.82 -4.36 -25.93
CA ALA A 294 -27.39 -3.37 -26.91
C ALA A 294 -26.90 -2.08 -26.23
N PHE A 295 -27.64 -1.55 -25.26
CA PHE A 295 -27.24 -0.36 -24.50
C PHE A 295 -25.92 -0.54 -23.74
N MET A 296 -25.68 -1.73 -23.18
CA MET A 296 -24.41 -2.04 -22.51
C MET A 296 -23.24 -2.15 -23.50
N SER A 297 -23.48 -2.71 -24.69
CA SER A 297 -22.49 -2.76 -25.77
C SER A 297 -22.11 -1.35 -26.22
N ASP A 298 -23.10 -0.50 -26.52
CA ASP A 298 -22.86 0.89 -26.95
C ASP A 298 -22.10 1.71 -25.89
N ARG A 299 -22.38 1.47 -24.60
CA ARG A 299 -21.65 2.08 -23.48
C ARG A 299 -20.21 1.61 -23.41
N PHE A 300 -19.96 0.34 -23.72
CA PHE A 300 -18.61 -0.22 -23.75
C PHE A 300 -17.81 0.32 -24.94
N ASP A 301 -18.42 0.36 -26.13
CA ASP A 301 -17.80 0.92 -27.34
C ASP A 301 -17.49 2.41 -27.19
N SER A 302 -18.40 3.18 -26.58
CA SER A 302 -18.19 4.59 -26.25
C SER A 302 -17.03 4.78 -25.26
N MET A 303 -16.91 3.92 -24.25
CA MET A 303 -15.81 3.97 -23.30
C MET A 303 -14.48 3.58 -23.94
N GLN A 304 -14.48 2.58 -24.83
CA GLN A 304 -13.32 2.17 -25.59
C GLN A 304 -12.82 3.29 -26.51
N ALA A 305 -13.71 3.92 -27.28
CA ALA A 305 -13.36 5.07 -28.13
C ALA A 305 -12.84 6.26 -27.31
N SER A 306 -13.42 6.52 -26.13
CA SER A 306 -12.92 7.56 -25.23
C SER A 306 -11.53 7.27 -24.66
N LEU A 307 -11.20 6.00 -24.42
CA LEU A 307 -9.87 5.61 -23.95
C LEU A 307 -8.84 5.73 -25.07
N GLU A 308 -9.19 5.30 -26.29
CA GLU A 308 -8.32 5.41 -27.46
C GLU A 308 -7.96 6.87 -27.74
N GLY A 309 -8.96 7.77 -27.76
CA GLY A 309 -8.70 9.20 -27.96
C GLY A 309 -7.84 9.84 -26.86
N LYS A 310 -7.94 9.36 -25.61
CA LYS A 310 -7.03 9.79 -24.54
C LYS A 310 -5.61 9.26 -24.74
N PHE A 311 -5.46 8.05 -25.27
CA PHE A 311 -4.15 7.46 -25.56
C PHE A 311 -3.44 8.23 -26.69
N GLU A 312 -4.17 8.57 -27.75
CA GLU A 312 -3.67 9.45 -28.83
C GLU A 312 -3.26 10.83 -28.29
N GLN A 313 -4.06 11.42 -27.40
CA GLN A 313 -3.72 12.69 -26.74
C GLN A 313 -2.44 12.58 -25.89
N VAL A 314 -2.23 11.48 -25.18
CA VAL A 314 -1.00 11.25 -24.41
C VAL A 314 0.20 11.09 -25.35
N ASN A 315 0.07 10.31 -26.42
CA ASN A 315 1.16 10.11 -27.38
C ASN A 315 1.57 11.43 -28.04
N SER A 316 0.61 12.26 -28.49
CA SER A 316 0.94 13.58 -29.04
C SER A 316 1.64 14.51 -28.04
N ARG A 317 1.31 14.42 -26.74
CA ARG A 317 2.03 15.17 -25.69
C ARG A 317 3.45 14.66 -25.48
N ILE A 318 3.67 13.35 -25.56
CA ILE A 318 5.00 12.73 -25.49
C ILE A 318 5.86 13.19 -26.67
N ASP A 319 5.32 13.16 -27.89
CA ASP A 319 6.04 13.60 -29.09
C ASP A 319 6.45 15.08 -29.01
N ASN A 320 5.58 15.93 -28.45
CA ASN A 320 5.91 17.34 -28.23
C ASN A 320 6.98 17.50 -27.15
N LEU A 321 6.90 16.75 -26.05
CA LEU A 321 7.89 16.79 -24.99
C LEU A 321 9.27 16.31 -25.47
N GLU A 322 9.30 15.29 -26.34
CA GLU A 322 10.55 14.82 -26.95
C GLU A 322 11.18 15.90 -27.82
N LYS A 323 10.38 16.64 -28.61
CA LYS A 323 10.86 17.80 -29.38
C LYS A 323 11.39 18.91 -28.47
N ASP A 324 10.65 19.28 -27.43
CA ASP A 324 11.08 20.31 -26.48
C ASP A 324 12.41 19.92 -25.82
N HIS A 325 12.57 18.64 -25.43
CA HIS A 325 13.80 18.13 -24.85
C HIS A 325 14.99 18.21 -25.84
N LEU A 326 14.76 17.92 -27.12
CA LEU A 326 15.79 18.08 -28.16
C LEU A 326 16.20 19.54 -28.33
N THR A 327 15.25 20.48 -28.30
CA THR A 327 15.54 21.93 -28.38
C THR A 327 16.34 22.41 -27.18
N ILE A 328 15.93 22.05 -25.95
CA ILE A 328 16.65 22.41 -24.73
C ILE A 328 18.09 21.88 -24.79
N ARG A 329 18.27 20.63 -25.23
CA ARG A 329 19.60 20.04 -25.37
C ARG A 329 20.49 20.83 -26.34
N SER A 330 19.96 21.22 -27.50
CA SER A 330 20.74 22.04 -28.46
C SER A 330 21.08 23.43 -27.91
N ASP A 331 20.19 24.04 -27.12
CA ASP A 331 20.44 25.34 -26.51
C ASP A 331 21.56 25.24 -25.45
N PHE A 332 21.57 24.18 -24.65
CA PHE A 332 22.65 23.93 -23.68
C PHE A 332 24.01 23.68 -24.35
N GLU A 333 24.06 22.90 -25.43
CA GLU A 333 25.29 22.68 -26.20
C GLU A 333 25.86 24.00 -26.74
N ASN A 334 24.99 24.92 -27.21
CA ASN A 334 25.40 26.24 -27.69
C ASN A 334 25.90 27.17 -26.57
N VAL A 335 25.29 27.11 -25.39
CA VAL A 335 25.70 27.89 -24.21
C VAL A 335 27.09 27.44 -23.72
N ASP A 336 27.32 26.13 -23.64
CA ASP A 336 28.61 25.57 -23.22
C ASP A 336 29.76 26.00 -24.16
N GLU A 337 29.55 25.99 -25.48
CA GLU A 337 30.53 26.47 -26.45
C GLU A 337 30.84 27.97 -26.28
N THR A 338 29.81 28.78 -26.01
CA THR A 338 29.97 30.23 -25.79
C THR A 338 30.77 30.51 -24.52
N ILE A 339 30.43 29.83 -23.42
CA ILE A 339 31.15 29.94 -22.15
C ILE A 339 32.61 29.48 -22.29
N TYR A 340 32.84 28.37 -23.01
CA TYR A 340 34.18 27.85 -23.27
C TYR A 340 35.03 28.86 -24.06
N TYR A 341 34.44 29.50 -25.08
CA TYR A 341 35.12 30.54 -25.86
C TYR A 341 35.48 31.75 -24.99
N ASP A 342 34.54 32.26 -24.19
CA ASP A 342 34.77 33.43 -23.34
C ASP A 342 35.83 33.16 -22.27
N LEU A 343 35.80 32.00 -21.61
CA LEU A 343 36.83 31.59 -20.66
C LEU A 343 38.21 31.52 -21.31
N LYS A 344 38.29 31.04 -22.56
CA LYS A 344 39.55 30.98 -23.31
C LYS A 344 40.07 32.37 -23.66
N VAL A 345 39.19 33.32 -23.99
CA VAL A 345 39.54 34.72 -24.24
C VAL A 345 40.02 35.40 -22.96
N ILE A 346 39.28 35.27 -21.86
CA ILE A 346 39.65 35.83 -20.55
C ILE A 346 41.01 35.30 -20.11
N LYS A 347 41.24 33.98 -20.20
CA LYS A 347 42.54 33.36 -19.87
C LYS A 347 43.69 33.93 -20.70
N ARG A 348 43.47 34.23 -22.00
CA ARG A 348 44.49 34.86 -22.86
C ARG A 348 44.75 36.31 -22.45
N CYS A 349 43.72 37.08 -22.09
CA CYS A 349 43.85 38.45 -21.60
C CYS A 349 44.62 38.50 -20.27
N LEU A 350 44.30 37.61 -19.33
CA LEU A 350 44.95 37.50 -18.03
C LEU A 350 46.46 37.21 -18.20
N LYS A 351 46.82 36.25 -19.06
CA LYS A 351 48.23 35.98 -19.42
C LYS A 351 48.95 37.16 -20.09
N ARG A 352 48.23 38.05 -20.78
CA ARG A 352 48.83 39.27 -21.36
C ARG A 352 49.06 40.32 -20.29
N LEU A 353 48.14 40.47 -19.33
CA LEU A 353 48.29 41.36 -18.19
C LEU A 353 49.44 40.92 -17.28
N GLU A 354 49.54 39.62 -16.95
CA GLU A 354 50.66 39.07 -16.19
C GLU A 354 52.01 39.39 -16.83
N ARG A 355 52.13 39.22 -18.16
CA ARG A 355 53.34 39.57 -18.91
C ARG A 355 53.64 41.07 -18.89
N LYS A 356 52.60 41.92 -19.00
CA LYS A 356 52.76 43.38 -18.89
C LYS A 356 53.21 43.78 -17.48
N LEU A 357 52.65 43.16 -16.44
CA LEU A 357 53.03 43.40 -15.05
C LEU A 357 54.49 43.01 -14.81
N ALA A 358 54.90 41.82 -15.27
CA ALA A 358 56.29 41.36 -15.19
C ALA A 358 57.26 42.29 -15.96
N ALA A 359 56.83 42.84 -17.10
CA ALA A 359 57.64 43.79 -17.88
C ALA A 359 57.68 45.21 -17.28
N SER A 360 56.68 45.59 -16.47
CA SER A 360 56.51 46.94 -15.92
C SER A 360 57.52 47.26 -14.78
N LYS A 361 58.28 46.27 -14.28
CA LYS A 361 59.33 46.41 -13.22
C LYS A 361 58.94 47.37 -12.09
N THR A 362 57.65 47.45 -11.76
CA THR A 362 57.10 48.44 -10.80
C THR A 362 57.05 47.88 -9.38
N ILE A 363 57.60 46.68 -9.18
CA ILE A 363 57.86 46.05 -7.89
C ILE A 363 59.33 45.60 -7.91
N ASP A 364 60.23 46.58 -8.04
CA ASP A 364 61.67 46.41 -7.80
C ASP A 364 62.08 47.57 -6.88
N THR A 365 61.67 47.50 -5.61
CA THR A 365 62.31 48.08 -4.40
C THR A 365 61.35 48.03 -3.20
N CYS A 366 61.42 46.94 -2.45
CA CYS A 366 61.35 47.02 -1.00
C CYS A 366 62.14 45.82 -0.48
N GLU A 367 63.44 46.05 -0.29
CA GLU A 367 64.40 45.09 0.23
C GLU A 367 63.97 44.60 1.62
N GLU A 368 64.05 43.28 1.80
CA GLU A 368 64.22 42.63 3.08
C GLU A 368 65.50 43.16 3.76
N THR A 369 65.39 43.70 4.98
CA THR A 369 66.49 43.63 5.96
C THR A 369 65.92 43.53 7.39
N SER A 370 66.62 42.71 8.19
CA SER A 370 66.49 42.42 9.62
C SER A 370 65.47 41.31 9.99
N GLY A 371 65.89 40.12 10.39
CA GLY A 371 67.26 39.68 10.66
C GLY A 371 67.40 38.20 11.00
N ASP A 372 68.67 37.79 10.92
CA ASP A 372 69.36 36.63 11.46
C ASP A 372 69.00 35.21 10.98
N ASP A 373 69.77 34.79 9.97
CA ASP A 373 70.89 33.83 10.11
C ASP A 373 70.61 32.55 10.90
N SER A 374 70.45 31.42 10.20
CA SER A 374 71.53 30.52 9.69
C SER A 374 71.60 29.29 10.59
N SER A 375 71.13 28.14 10.10
CA SER A 375 71.87 27.15 9.31
C SER A 375 72.53 26.09 10.20
N ASP A 376 71.96 24.89 10.12
CA ASP A 376 72.58 23.56 10.11
C ASP A 376 73.71 23.25 11.09
N SER A 377 73.50 22.20 11.90
CA SER A 377 74.33 20.99 11.87
C SER A 377 73.73 19.90 12.78
N ASP A 378 73.13 18.89 12.16
CA ASP A 378 73.10 17.51 12.69
C ASP A 378 74.47 16.83 12.37
N PRO A 379 74.86 15.66 12.94
CA PRO A 379 74.36 14.90 14.12
C PRO A 379 75.56 14.33 14.97
N PRO A 380 75.52 13.09 15.53
CA PRO A 380 74.95 12.54 16.79
C PRO A 380 76.12 12.17 17.79
N PRO A 381 76.08 11.21 18.77
CA PRO A 381 75.06 10.22 19.16
C PRO A 381 74.89 9.89 20.68
N ALA A 382 74.00 8.90 20.91
CA ALA A 382 74.14 7.78 21.84
C ALA A 382 73.59 7.89 23.29
N VAL A 383 72.63 6.98 23.57
CA VAL A 383 72.49 6.12 24.77
C VAL A 383 72.16 6.86 26.09
N ALA A 384 71.12 6.54 26.85
CA ALA A 384 70.44 5.27 27.13
C ALA A 384 68.93 5.47 27.32
#